data_AF-A0A7S2FJM1-F1
#
_entry.id   AF-A0A7S2FJM1-F1
#
_cell.length_a   1.000
_cell.length_b   1.000
_cell.length_c   1.000
_cell.angle_alpha   90.00
_cell.angle_beta   90.00
_cell.angle_gamma   90.00
#
_symmetry.space_group_name_H-M   'P 1'
#
loop_
_entity.id
_entity.type
_entity.pdbx_description
1 polymer ?
#
loop_
_entity_poly.entity_id
_entity_poly.type
_entity_poly.pdbx_seq_one_letter_code
_entity_poly.pdbx_strand_id
1 'polypeptide(L)'
;GSWMDGQVGVMEAERSGVYKCPCFIGPECREQFQIFVDQDPAKRIYPVFPDAPPGTALHSGPDSGGEDLFWEVAGRPGQEMEIVLNLQAEDRRQTITCVPVGEGEALAPLGFAQLTN
;
A
#
# COMPACT_ATOMS: atom_id res chain seq x y z
N GLY A 1 3.78 -5.13 8.83
CA GLY A 1 3.33 -5.94 7.68
C GLY A 1 3.79 -7.37 7.87
N SER A 2 3.23 -8.32 7.14
CA SER A 2 3.64 -9.74 7.23
C SER A 2 5.13 -9.95 6.88
N TRP A 3 5.71 -9.13 6.00
CA TRP A 3 7.14 -9.11 5.68
C TRP A 3 8.06 -8.70 6.83
N MET A 4 7.49 -8.19 7.94
CA MET A 4 8.20 -7.86 9.18
C MET A 4 7.81 -8.79 10.33
N ASP A 5 7.25 -9.98 10.04
CA ASP A 5 6.77 -10.92 11.07
C ASP A 5 5.76 -10.26 12.04
N GLY A 6 4.89 -9.41 11.50
CA GLY A 6 3.92 -8.64 12.28
C GLY A 6 4.49 -7.47 13.07
N GLN A 7 5.80 -7.22 13.02
CA GLN A 7 6.41 -6.06 13.67
C GLN A 7 6.07 -4.74 12.95
N VAL A 8 6.16 -3.65 13.70
CA VAL A 8 5.91 -2.29 13.21
C VAL A 8 7.20 -1.72 12.63
N GLY A 9 7.19 -1.46 11.32
CA GLY A 9 8.24 -0.70 10.63
C GLY A 9 7.91 0.78 10.61
N VAL A 10 8.93 1.62 10.69
CA VAL A 10 8.78 3.07 10.55
C VAL A 10 8.67 3.41 9.06
N MET A 11 7.69 4.24 8.69
CA MET A 11 7.65 4.85 7.38
C MET A 11 8.57 6.09 7.37
N GLU A 12 9.43 6.20 6.37
CA GLU A 12 10.33 7.33 6.20
C GLU A 12 9.63 8.46 5.46
N ALA A 13 9.77 9.70 5.96
CA ALA A 13 9.22 10.86 5.28
C ALA A 13 10.11 11.23 4.07
N GLU A 14 9.54 11.19 2.86
CA GLU A 14 10.23 11.62 1.65
C GLU A 14 10.11 13.13 1.45
N ARG A 15 8.89 13.65 1.62
CA ARG A 15 8.55 15.07 1.56
C ARG A 15 7.33 15.35 2.43
N SER A 16 6.96 16.63 2.57
CA SER A 16 5.82 17.03 3.40
C SER A 16 4.54 16.26 3.02
N GLY A 17 4.01 15.46 3.95
CA GLY A 17 2.80 14.66 3.76
C GLY A 17 2.96 13.39 2.92
N VAL A 18 4.18 13.00 2.52
CA VAL A 18 4.45 11.75 1.80
C VAL A 18 5.44 10.90 2.57
N TYR A 19 5.03 9.68 2.89
CA TYR A 19 5.80 8.70 3.64
C TYR A 19 5.95 7.41 2.84
N LYS A 20 7.10 6.75 2.98
CA LYS A 20 7.45 5.55 2.21
C LYS A 20 7.93 4.43 3.13
N CYS A 21 7.64 3.20 2.76
CA CYS A 21 8.12 2.02 3.47
C CYS A 21 8.42 0.89 2.47
N PRO A 22 9.65 0.35 2.47
CA PRO A 22 9.96 -0.81 1.66
C PRO A 22 9.28 -2.08 2.21
N CYS A 23 8.84 -2.92 1.30
CA CYS A 23 8.20 -4.21 1.56
C CYS A 23 8.81 -5.25 0.63
N PHE A 24 9.17 -6.41 1.17
CA PHE A 24 9.64 -7.54 0.37
C PHE A 24 8.56 -8.60 0.31
N ILE A 25 8.22 -9.05 -0.89
CA ILE A 25 7.25 -10.11 -1.08
C ILE A 25 7.88 -11.45 -0.71
N GLY A 26 7.27 -12.15 0.26
CA GLY A 26 7.68 -13.48 0.69
C GLY A 26 7.34 -14.60 -0.28
N PRO A 27 7.60 -15.86 0.10
CA PRO A 27 7.36 -17.04 -0.74
C PRO A 27 5.88 -17.27 -1.07
N GLU A 28 4.97 -16.77 -0.23
CA GLU A 28 3.51 -16.86 -0.43
C GLU A 28 3.00 -15.91 -1.53
N CYS A 29 3.90 -15.13 -2.15
CA CYS A 29 3.60 -14.17 -3.22
C CYS A 29 2.61 -13.06 -2.83
N ARG A 30 2.30 -12.95 -1.53
CA ARG A 30 1.30 -12.05 -0.95
C ARG A 30 1.78 -11.53 0.38
N GLU A 31 1.54 -10.26 0.63
CA GLU A 31 1.84 -9.58 1.87
C GLU A 31 0.66 -8.72 2.31
N GLN A 32 0.43 -8.64 3.62
CA GLN A 32 -0.65 -7.86 4.21
C GLN A 32 -0.14 -6.78 5.14
N PHE A 33 -0.81 -5.63 5.15
CA PHE A 33 -0.46 -4.53 6.04
C PHE A 33 -1.61 -3.59 6.40
N GLN A 34 -1.32 -2.82 7.44
CA GLN A 34 -2.04 -1.65 7.92
C GLN A 34 -1.00 -0.58 8.28
N ILE A 35 -1.44 0.66 8.48
CA ILE A 35 -0.58 1.76 8.90
C ILE A 35 -1.03 2.22 10.27
N PHE A 36 -0.08 2.36 11.21
CA PHE A 36 -0.33 2.97 12.52
C PHE A 36 0.24 4.39 12.53
N VAL A 37 -0.55 5.34 13.03
CA VAL A 37 -0.12 6.72 13.24
C VAL A 37 0.51 6.83 14.63
N ASP A 38 1.65 7.49 14.75
CA ASP A 38 2.39 7.67 16.01
C ASP A 38 2.72 6.36 16.76
N GLN A 39 2.84 5.24 16.04
CA GLN A 39 3.01 3.90 16.63
C GLN A 39 1.87 3.49 17.59
N ASP A 40 0.70 4.11 17.45
CA ASP A 40 -0.47 3.86 18.28
C ASP A 40 -1.45 2.90 17.56
N PRO A 41 -1.64 1.65 18.06
CA PRO A 41 -2.58 0.70 17.47
C PRO A 41 -4.05 1.18 17.51
N ALA A 42 -4.38 2.16 18.37
CA ALA A 42 -5.69 2.80 18.42
C ALA A 42 -5.86 3.90 17.37
N LYS A 43 -4.81 4.22 16.60
CA LYS A 43 -4.82 5.15 15.46
C LYS A 43 -4.36 4.43 14.19
N ARG A 44 -5.21 3.56 13.69
CA ARG A 44 -4.93 2.72 12.52
C ARG A 44 -5.62 3.26 11.28
N ILE A 45 -4.89 3.27 10.18
CA ILE A 45 -5.42 3.47 8.84
C ILE A 45 -5.49 2.11 8.15
N TYR A 46 -6.66 1.79 7.60
CA TYR A 46 -6.98 0.47 7.04
C TYR A 46 -7.95 0.61 5.85
N PRO A 47 -8.06 -0.39 4.94
CA PRO A 47 -9.00 -0.34 3.82
C PRO A 47 -10.45 -0.50 4.26
N VAL A 48 -11.39 -0.02 3.45
CA VAL A 48 -12.83 -0.19 3.72
C VAL A 48 -13.33 -1.64 3.63
N PHE A 49 -12.59 -2.55 2.98
CA PHE A 49 -12.88 -3.98 2.88
C PHE A 49 -11.59 -4.80 2.94
N PRO A 50 -11.63 -6.07 3.39
CA PRO A 50 -10.43 -6.89 3.53
C PRO A 50 -9.79 -7.20 2.17
N ASP A 51 -8.49 -7.45 2.18
CA ASP A 51 -7.66 -7.83 1.02
C ASP A 51 -7.72 -6.82 -0.14
N ALA A 52 -8.03 -5.57 0.18
CA ALA A 52 -8.10 -4.51 -0.82
C ALA A 52 -6.71 -4.23 -1.39
N PRO A 53 -6.55 -4.14 -2.72
CA PRO A 53 -5.30 -3.66 -3.30
C PRO A 53 -5.10 -2.17 -2.95
N PRO A 54 -3.92 -1.75 -2.48
CA PRO A 54 -3.62 -0.34 -2.27
C PRO A 54 -3.76 0.44 -3.59
N GLY A 55 -4.25 1.67 -3.53
CA GLY A 55 -4.52 2.53 -4.68
C GLY A 55 -5.93 2.37 -5.28
N THR A 56 -6.67 1.32 -4.92
CA THR A 56 -7.97 1.01 -5.54
C THR A 56 -9.15 1.30 -4.61
N ALA A 57 -8.97 1.07 -3.31
CA ALA A 57 -10.01 1.23 -2.31
C ALA A 57 -9.82 2.52 -1.50
N LEU A 58 -10.93 3.02 -0.96
CA LEU A 58 -10.87 4.04 0.09
C LEU A 58 -10.30 3.45 1.38
N HIS A 59 -9.84 4.33 2.26
CA HIS A 59 -9.38 3.97 3.59
C HIS A 59 -10.28 4.58 4.66
N SER A 60 -10.26 3.97 5.84
CA SER A 60 -10.90 4.43 7.06
C SER A 60 -9.85 4.69 8.15
N GLY A 61 -10.28 5.29 9.26
CA GLY A 61 -9.39 5.77 10.31
C GLY A 61 -8.78 7.15 10.03
N PRO A 62 -7.78 7.59 10.83
CA PRO A 62 -7.16 6.84 11.93
C PRO A 62 -8.10 6.66 13.12
N ASP A 63 -8.43 5.41 13.45
CA ASP A 63 -9.25 5.05 14.62
C ASP A 63 -8.86 3.63 15.13
N SER A 64 -9.57 3.14 16.15
CA SER A 64 -9.29 1.83 16.79
C SER A 64 -10.02 0.66 16.12
N GLY A 65 -10.63 0.88 14.95
CA GLY A 65 -11.33 -0.14 14.19
C GLY A 65 -10.41 -0.93 13.26
N GLY A 66 -11.04 -1.69 12.36
CA GLY A 66 -10.35 -2.33 11.24
C GLY A 66 -9.34 -3.41 11.64
N GLU A 67 -9.53 -4.08 12.79
CA GLU A 67 -8.56 -5.06 13.31
C GLU A 67 -8.21 -6.13 12.28
N ASP A 68 -9.22 -6.65 11.57
CA ASP A 68 -9.11 -7.68 10.54
C ASP A 68 -9.08 -7.14 9.09
N LEU A 69 -8.91 -5.82 8.90
CA LEU A 69 -8.95 -5.18 7.58
C LEU A 69 -7.55 -4.81 7.13
N PHE A 70 -6.98 -5.61 6.23
CA PHE A 70 -5.63 -5.41 5.70
C PHE A 70 -5.65 -5.10 4.22
N TRP A 71 -4.73 -4.26 3.77
CA TRP A 71 -4.40 -4.21 2.34
C TRP A 71 -3.61 -5.46 1.97
N GLU A 72 -3.89 -6.02 0.79
CA GLU A 72 -3.10 -7.11 0.21
C GLU A 72 -2.22 -6.57 -0.92
N VAL A 73 -0.94 -6.92 -0.89
CA VAL A 73 0.03 -6.68 -1.96
C VAL A 73 0.44 -8.02 -2.52
N ALA A 74 0.34 -8.19 -3.84
CA ALA A 74 0.81 -9.38 -4.52
C ALA A 74 2.03 -9.04 -5.39
N GLY A 75 2.97 -9.99 -5.46
CA GLY A 75 4.17 -9.86 -6.29
C GLY A 75 4.94 -11.17 -6.38
N ARG A 76 6.11 -11.13 -7.01
CA ARG A 76 7.01 -12.29 -7.09
C ARG A 76 7.78 -12.44 -5.78
N PRO A 77 8.09 -13.66 -5.31
CA PRO A 77 8.97 -13.85 -4.17
C PRO A 77 10.30 -13.12 -4.35
N GLY A 78 10.70 -12.34 -3.34
CA GLY A 78 11.87 -11.48 -3.37
C GLY A 78 11.69 -10.15 -4.12
N GLN A 79 10.50 -9.87 -4.68
CA GLN A 79 10.21 -8.57 -5.28
C GLN A 79 10.15 -7.50 -4.19
N GLU A 80 10.90 -6.42 -4.41
CA GLU A 80 10.85 -5.23 -3.58
C GLU A 80 9.70 -4.33 -4.05
N MET A 81 8.90 -3.89 -3.11
CA MET A 81 7.74 -3.03 -3.28
C MET A 81 7.89 -1.83 -2.34
N GLU A 82 7.36 -0.68 -2.74
CA GLU A 82 7.34 0.55 -1.95
C GLU A 82 5.90 0.91 -1.64
N ILE A 83 5.55 0.88 -0.35
CA ILE A 83 4.28 1.37 0.16
C ILE A 83 4.40 2.87 0.35
N VAL A 84 3.48 3.62 -0.26
CA VAL A 84 3.47 5.08 -0.22
C VAL A 84 2.19 5.55 0.46
N LEU A 85 2.34 6.36 1.50
CA LEU A 85 1.27 7.13 2.13
C LEU A 85 1.39 8.59 1.69
N ASN A 86 0.49 9.04 0.82
CA ASN A 86 0.40 10.41 0.34
C ASN A 86 -0.84 11.12 0.92
N LEU A 87 -0.64 11.83 2.03
CA LEU A 87 -1.69 12.62 2.70
C LEU A 87 -2.15 13.84 1.89
N GLN A 88 -1.45 14.17 0.81
CA GLN A 88 -1.78 15.27 -0.09
C GLN A 88 -2.51 14.81 -1.36
N ALA A 89 -2.81 13.52 -1.50
CA ALA A 89 -3.51 13.00 -2.67
C ALA A 89 -4.92 13.61 -2.78
N GLU A 90 -5.26 14.18 -3.94
CA GLU A 90 -6.60 14.70 -4.23
C GLU A 90 -7.63 13.56 -4.26
N ASP A 91 -7.26 12.44 -4.89
CA ASP A 91 -8.04 11.21 -4.82
C ASP A 91 -7.67 10.43 -3.55
N ARG A 92 -8.63 10.29 -2.64
CA ARG A 92 -8.48 9.55 -1.38
C ARG A 92 -8.16 8.06 -1.56
N ARG A 93 -8.41 7.50 -2.76
CA ARG A 93 -8.01 6.12 -3.11
C ARG A 93 -6.51 6.01 -3.36
N GLN A 94 -5.90 7.11 -3.81
CA GLN A 94 -4.47 7.22 -4.09
C GLN A 94 -3.67 7.70 -2.86
N THR A 95 -4.32 7.85 -1.70
CA THR A 95 -3.64 8.17 -0.45
C THR A 95 -2.70 7.03 0.00
N ILE A 96 -3.06 5.78 -0.24
CA ILE A 96 -2.21 4.63 0.05
C ILE A 96 -2.02 3.87 -1.25
N THR A 97 -0.78 3.78 -1.75
CA THR A 97 -0.42 3.02 -2.94
C THR A 97 0.75 2.08 -2.63
N CYS A 98 0.94 1.08 -3.49
CA CYS A 98 2.09 0.19 -3.41
C CYS A 98 2.60 -0.07 -4.83
N VAL A 99 3.89 0.14 -5.07
CA VAL A 99 4.51 0.04 -6.40
C VAL A 99 5.81 -0.75 -6.34
N PRO A 100 6.17 -1.54 -7.36
CA PRO A 100 7.46 -2.21 -7.42
C PRO A 100 8.64 -1.23 -7.40
N VAL A 101 9.66 -1.51 -6.58
CA VAL A 101 10.93 -0.77 -6.57
C VAL A 101 11.80 -1.30 -7.71
N GLY A 102 12.18 -0.43 -8.65
CA GLY A 102 13.03 -0.81 -9.78
C GLY A 102 12.30 -1.03 -11.11
N GLU A 103 10.97 -0.87 -11.18
CA GLU A 103 10.28 -0.60 -12.44
C GLU A 103 10.33 0.91 -12.73
N GLY A 104 11.54 1.42 -12.97
CA GLY A 104 11.70 2.72 -13.63
C GLY A 104 11.10 2.63 -15.03
N GLU A 105 10.11 3.47 -15.33
CA GLU A 105 9.49 3.64 -16.66
C GLU A 105 8.95 2.37 -17.33
N ALA A 106 7.78 1.90 -16.92
CA ALA A 106 6.91 1.18 -17.86
C ALA A 106 5.42 1.36 -17.50
N LEU A 107 4.68 1.96 -18.46
CA LEU A 107 3.22 1.96 -18.59
C LEU A 107 2.44 3.09 -17.88
N ALA A 108 2.63 4.32 -18.35
CA ALA A 108 1.48 5.15 -18.68
C ALA A 108 0.76 4.59 -19.92
N PRO A 109 -0.54 4.85 -20.07
CA PRO A 109 -1.59 3.83 -20.13
C PRO A 109 -1.43 2.85 -21.30
N LEU A 110 -1.77 1.58 -21.09
CA LEU A 110 -2.14 0.72 -22.21
C LEU A 110 -3.34 1.38 -22.90
N GLY A 111 -3.05 2.10 -23.99
CA GLY A 111 -4.03 2.51 -24.96
C GLY A 111 -4.85 1.28 -25.28
N PHE A 112 -6.14 1.36 -24.97
CA PHE A 112 -7.11 0.37 -25.42
C PHE A 112 -6.85 0.11 -26.90
N ALA A 113 -6.48 -1.13 -27.21
CA ALA A 113 -6.41 -1.61 -28.56
C ALA A 113 -7.75 -1.26 -29.25
N GLN A 114 -7.70 -0.38 -30.25
CA GLN A 114 -8.75 -0.32 -31.25
C GLN A 114 -8.75 -1.69 -31.93
N LEU A 115 -9.72 -2.53 -31.58
CA LEU A 115 -10.10 -3.65 -32.41
C LEU A 115 -10.67 -3.06 -33.70
N THR A 116 -9.91 -3.18 -34.78
CA THR A 116 -10.45 -3.01 -36.13
C THR A 116 -11.47 -4.10 -36.39
N ASN A 117 -12.68 -3.70 -36.75
CA ASN A 117 -13.52 -4.39 -37.73
C ASN A 117 -14.44 -3.36 -38.39
#